data_AF-A0A960JW98-F1
#
_entry.id   AF-A0A960JW98-F1
#
_cell.length_a   1.000
_cell.length_b   1.000
_cell.length_c   1.000
_cell.angle_alpha   90.00
_cell.angle_beta   90.00
_cell.angle_gamma   90.00
#
_symmetry.space_group_name_H-M   'P 1'
#
loop_
_entity.id
_entity.type
_entity.pdbx_description
1 polymer ?
#
loop_
_entity_poly.entity_id
_entity_poly.type
_entity_poly.pdbx_seq_one_letter_code
_entity_poly.pdbx_strand_id
1 'polypeptide(L)'
;CRATQVAILNANYMAQRLRPHYPILYTGLSGLVAHECIVDLRALTKETGVSVDDVAKRLMDYGFHAPTMSFPVAGTLMIEPTESEDLGEIERFCDAMIAIREEIEQVGKGVWPVDDNPLSNAPHTVSCLVGDWTSPYDRRLGAFPSKEVAHGDRYWPPVRRIDGAYGDRNLVCSCPSVEELASS
;
A
#
# COMPACT_ATOMS: atom_id res chain seq x y z
N CYS A 1 16.77 25.62 -6.22
CA CYS A 1 17.87 24.86 -6.85
C CYS A 1 17.27 23.82 -7.81
N ARG A 2 18.09 23.13 -8.64
CA ARG A 2 17.59 22.10 -9.57
C ARG A 2 16.87 20.96 -8.83
N ALA A 3 17.36 20.57 -7.65
CA ALA A 3 16.73 19.57 -6.80
C ALA A 3 15.25 19.89 -6.51
N THR A 4 14.96 21.08 -5.99
CA THR A 4 13.57 21.53 -5.74
C THR A 4 12.68 21.47 -6.98
N GLN A 5 13.21 21.83 -8.16
CA GLN A 5 12.43 21.77 -9.41
C GLN A 5 12.06 20.33 -9.77
N VAL A 6 12.98 19.38 -9.58
CA VAL A 6 12.75 17.96 -9.87
C VAL A 6 11.82 17.33 -8.85
N ALA A 7 11.96 17.64 -7.55
CA ALA A 7 11.02 17.17 -6.52
C ALA A 7 9.57 17.58 -6.83
N ILE A 8 9.35 18.85 -7.20
CA ILE A 8 8.02 19.35 -7.60
C ILE A 8 7.55 18.67 -8.90
N LEU A 9 8.44 18.48 -9.88
CA LEU A 9 8.11 17.81 -11.14
C LEU A 9 7.67 16.35 -10.89
N ASN A 10 8.42 15.60 -10.08
CA ASN A 10 8.14 14.21 -9.75
C ASN A 10 6.77 14.07 -9.07
N ALA A 11 6.49 14.91 -8.07
CA ALA A 11 5.21 14.89 -7.36
C ALA A 11 4.03 15.23 -8.28
N ASN A 12 4.18 16.21 -9.17
CA ASN A 12 3.15 16.56 -10.14
C ASN A 12 2.95 15.49 -11.21
N TYR A 13 4.02 14.81 -11.63
CA TYR A 13 3.92 13.67 -12.55
C TYR A 13 3.10 12.54 -11.93
N MET A 14 3.40 12.16 -10.68
CA MET A 14 2.62 11.16 -9.93
C MET A 14 1.17 11.56 -9.77
N ALA A 15 0.92 12.81 -9.31
CA ALA A 15 -0.43 13.30 -9.12
C ALA A 15 -1.25 13.24 -10.42
N GLN A 16 -0.64 13.60 -11.56
CA GLN A 16 -1.30 13.56 -12.86
C GLN A 16 -1.61 12.12 -13.32
N ARG A 17 -0.69 11.17 -13.11
CA ARG A 17 -0.89 9.74 -13.41
C ARG A 17 -1.97 9.11 -12.53
N LEU A 18 -2.03 9.46 -11.25
CA LEU A 18 -2.96 8.86 -10.28
C LEU A 18 -4.35 9.49 -10.29
N ARG A 19 -4.50 10.75 -10.73
CA ARG A 19 -5.76 11.51 -10.72
C ARG A 19 -6.97 10.80 -11.34
N PRO A 20 -6.86 10.00 -12.42
CA PRO A 20 -8.02 9.27 -12.96
C PRO A 20 -8.51 8.14 -12.04
N HIS A 21 -7.63 7.64 -11.17
CA HIS A 21 -7.88 6.47 -10.32
C HIS A 21 -8.21 6.86 -8.89
N TYR A 22 -7.59 7.93 -8.39
CA TYR A 22 -7.79 8.46 -7.07
C TYR A 22 -7.94 9.99 -7.08
N PRO A 23 -8.89 10.56 -6.31
CA PRO A 23 -8.97 12.00 -6.14
C PRO A 23 -7.72 12.56 -5.45
N ILE A 24 -7.15 13.63 -6.03
CA ILE A 24 -6.09 14.42 -5.39
C ILE A 24 -6.76 15.48 -4.51
N LEU A 25 -6.55 15.41 -3.20
CA LEU A 25 -7.36 16.14 -2.22
C LEU A 25 -7.15 17.65 -2.27
N TYR A 26 -5.91 18.10 -2.40
CA TYR A 26 -5.54 19.51 -2.43
C TYR A 26 -4.65 19.81 -3.63
N THR A 27 -5.00 20.87 -4.35
CA THR A 27 -4.22 21.42 -5.46
C THR A 27 -4.17 22.94 -5.38
N GLY A 28 -3.11 23.56 -5.89
CA GLY A 28 -3.03 25.00 -6.07
C GLY A 28 -3.97 25.51 -7.16
N LEU A 29 -3.93 26.83 -7.41
CA LEU A 29 -4.83 27.53 -8.35
C LEU A 29 -4.76 26.98 -9.79
N SER A 30 -3.61 26.47 -10.21
CA SER A 30 -3.39 25.88 -11.53
C SER A 30 -3.63 24.36 -11.58
N GLY A 31 -4.15 23.75 -10.50
CA GLY A 31 -4.33 22.30 -10.40
C GLY A 31 -3.04 21.52 -10.13
N LEU A 32 -1.93 22.22 -9.86
CA LEU A 32 -0.63 21.63 -9.53
C LEU A 32 -0.46 21.45 -8.02
N VAL A 33 0.39 20.50 -7.64
CA VAL A 33 0.82 20.24 -6.26
C VAL A 33 2.24 20.78 -6.03
N ALA A 34 2.72 20.74 -4.79
CA ALA A 34 4.09 21.12 -4.44
C ALA A 34 5.04 19.93 -4.65
N HIS A 35 5.85 19.59 -3.63
CA HIS A 35 6.77 18.44 -3.63
C HIS A 35 6.10 17.13 -3.19
N GLU A 36 4.83 17.18 -2.81
CA GLU A 36 4.03 16.06 -2.35
C GLU A 36 2.57 16.19 -2.83
N CYS A 37 1.83 15.08 -2.83
CA CYS A 37 0.39 15.07 -3.12
C CYS A 37 -0.38 14.18 -2.14
N ILE A 38 -1.66 14.47 -1.92
CA ILE A 38 -2.54 13.68 -1.06
C ILE A 38 -3.58 12.95 -1.91
N VAL A 39 -3.58 11.63 -1.81
CA VAL A 39 -4.53 10.71 -2.42
C VAL A 39 -5.65 10.41 -1.44
N ASP A 40 -6.89 10.71 -1.83
CA ASP A 40 -8.08 10.50 -1.01
C ASP A 40 -8.71 9.13 -1.26
N LEU A 41 -8.74 8.29 -0.23
CA LEU A 41 -9.32 6.94 -0.28
C LEU A 41 -10.67 6.86 0.45
N ARG A 42 -11.12 7.92 1.11
CA ARG A 42 -12.25 7.87 2.05
C ARG A 42 -13.56 7.45 1.37
N ALA A 43 -13.81 7.95 0.16
CA ALA A 43 -14.98 7.56 -0.62
C ALA A 43 -14.92 6.07 -1.00
N LEU A 44 -13.75 5.60 -1.46
CA LEU A 44 -13.51 4.20 -1.78
C LEU A 44 -13.75 3.31 -0.55
N THR A 45 -13.20 3.68 0.61
CA THR A 45 -13.41 2.95 1.86
C THR A 45 -14.89 2.85 2.24
N LYS A 46 -15.65 3.93 2.07
CA LYS A 46 -17.09 3.93 2.37
C LYS A 46 -17.88 3.04 1.40
N GLU A 47 -17.46 2.96 0.14
CA GLU A 47 -18.15 2.21 -0.91
C GLU A 47 -17.80 0.72 -0.89
N THR A 48 -16.55 0.35 -0.63
CA THR A 48 -16.05 -1.02 -0.79
C THR A 48 -15.70 -1.70 0.53
N GLY A 49 -15.56 -0.95 1.62
CA GLY A 49 -15.05 -1.45 2.90
C GLY A 49 -13.53 -1.57 2.96
N VAL A 50 -12.80 -1.34 1.85
CA VAL A 50 -11.32 -1.39 1.84
C VAL A 50 -10.75 -0.18 2.56
N SER A 51 -9.96 -0.40 3.59
CA SER A 51 -9.34 0.65 4.41
C SER A 51 -8.03 1.17 3.82
N VAL A 52 -7.57 2.31 4.34
CA VAL A 52 -6.23 2.85 4.03
C VAL A 52 -5.10 1.91 4.48
N ASP A 53 -5.30 1.14 5.56
CA ASP A 53 -4.31 0.18 6.04
C ASP A 53 -4.18 -0.99 5.05
N ASP A 54 -5.29 -1.44 4.44
CA ASP A 54 -5.26 -2.49 3.42
C ASP A 54 -4.41 -2.09 2.22
N VAL A 55 -4.59 -0.87 1.71
CA VAL A 55 -3.76 -0.33 0.61
C VAL A 55 -2.29 -0.23 1.01
N ALA A 56 -2.02 0.24 2.23
CA ALA A 56 -0.66 0.37 2.73
C ALA A 56 0.05 -0.98 2.92
N LYS A 57 -0.65 -2.00 3.44
CA LYS A 57 -0.08 -3.35 3.53
C LYS A 57 0.06 -3.98 2.16
N ARG A 58 -0.87 -3.74 1.24
CA ARG A 58 -0.81 -4.29 -0.11
C ARG A 58 0.37 -3.75 -0.90
N LEU A 59 0.75 -2.48 -0.71
CA LEU A 59 1.97 -1.92 -1.31
C LEU A 59 3.23 -2.72 -0.95
N MET A 60 3.29 -3.36 0.22
CA MET A 60 4.42 -4.23 0.60
C MET A 60 4.56 -5.43 -0.33
N ASP A 61 3.44 -5.99 -0.82
CA ASP A 61 3.48 -7.10 -1.79
C ASP A 61 3.96 -6.63 -3.18
N TYR A 62 3.83 -5.34 -3.47
CA TYR A 62 4.42 -4.69 -4.65
C TYR A 62 5.87 -4.24 -4.43
N GLY A 63 6.44 -4.49 -3.25
CA GLY A 63 7.81 -4.12 -2.90
C GLY A 63 7.98 -2.67 -2.45
N PHE A 64 6.90 -1.97 -2.09
CA PHE A 64 6.93 -0.59 -1.64
C PHE A 64 6.66 -0.47 -0.14
N HIS A 65 7.39 0.42 0.51
CA HIS A 65 6.95 0.96 1.79
C HIS A 65 5.76 1.90 1.56
N ALA A 66 4.78 1.87 2.45
CA ALA A 66 3.63 2.74 2.33
C ALA A 66 4.03 4.22 2.49
N PRO A 67 3.39 5.14 1.75
CA PRO A 67 3.51 6.58 1.99
C PRO A 67 2.95 6.97 3.36
N THR A 68 3.05 8.24 3.73
CA THR A 68 2.50 8.72 5.02
C THR A 68 1.00 8.45 5.07
N MET A 69 0.57 7.74 6.11
CA MET A 69 -0.82 7.29 6.27
C MET A 69 -1.59 8.18 7.24
N SER A 70 -2.84 8.49 6.88
CA SER A 70 -3.83 9.15 7.75
C SER A 70 -3.39 10.48 8.37
N PHE A 71 -2.42 11.15 7.77
CA PHE A 71 -1.96 12.48 8.12
C PHE A 71 -1.62 13.26 6.83
N PRO A 72 -1.95 14.55 6.73
CA PRO A 72 -2.67 15.38 7.72
C PRO A 72 -4.18 15.09 7.79
N VAL A 73 -4.72 14.25 6.90
CA VAL A 73 -6.14 13.90 6.85
C VAL A 73 -6.31 12.40 7.12
N ALA A 74 -7.19 12.03 8.04
CA ALA A 74 -7.47 10.63 8.35
C ALA A 74 -8.06 9.90 7.12
N GLY A 75 -7.59 8.69 6.86
CA GLY A 75 -8.06 7.88 5.72
C GLY A 75 -7.49 8.29 4.35
N THR A 76 -6.40 9.04 4.32
CA THR A 76 -5.69 9.42 3.09
C THR A 76 -4.25 8.94 3.09
N LEU A 77 -3.61 8.95 1.91
CA LEU A 77 -2.16 8.72 1.75
C LEU A 77 -1.50 10.00 1.23
N MET A 78 -0.40 10.41 1.84
CA MET A 78 0.40 11.57 1.42
C MET A 78 1.75 11.10 0.86
N ILE A 79 2.01 11.45 -0.40
CA ILE A 79 3.05 10.85 -1.23
C ILE A 79 4.05 11.92 -1.64
N GLU A 80 5.32 11.71 -1.30
CA GLU A 80 6.46 12.57 -1.62
C GLU A 80 7.57 11.73 -2.30
N PRO A 81 7.74 11.81 -3.64
CA PRO A 81 8.77 11.03 -4.34
C PRO A 81 10.19 11.58 -4.19
N THR A 82 10.34 12.82 -3.72
CA THR A 82 11.61 13.58 -3.73
C THR A 82 12.21 13.76 -5.13
N GLU A 83 13.34 14.45 -5.21
CA GLU A 83 14.11 14.63 -6.45
C GLU A 83 15.05 13.47 -6.79
N SER A 84 15.28 12.55 -5.84
CA SER A 84 16.32 11.52 -5.96
C SER A 84 15.85 10.28 -6.72
N GLU A 85 14.55 10.03 -6.71
CA GLU A 85 13.95 8.90 -7.42
C GLU A 85 13.89 9.18 -8.92
N ASP A 86 14.26 8.16 -9.70
CA ASP A 86 14.17 8.23 -11.15
C ASP A 86 12.73 8.02 -11.64
N LEU A 87 12.51 8.29 -12.93
CA LEU A 87 11.19 8.14 -13.53
C LEU A 87 10.72 6.68 -13.45
N GLY A 88 11.60 5.69 -13.62
CA GLY A 88 11.22 4.29 -13.60
C GLY A 88 10.63 3.87 -12.26
N GLU A 89 11.22 4.31 -11.15
CA GLU A 89 10.70 4.02 -9.80
C GLU A 89 9.35 4.71 -9.53
N ILE A 90 9.24 5.96 -9.96
CA ILE A 90 8.00 6.74 -9.88
C ILE A 90 6.87 6.04 -10.66
N GLU A 91 7.19 5.53 -11.85
CA GLU A 91 6.25 4.82 -12.71
C GLU A 91 5.84 3.49 -12.09
N ARG A 92 6.78 2.72 -11.55
CA ARG A 92 6.49 1.48 -10.82
C ARG A 92 5.54 1.71 -9.64
N PHE A 93 5.76 2.77 -8.87
CA PHE A 93 4.86 3.10 -7.75
C PHE A 93 3.46 3.48 -8.25
N CYS A 94 3.37 4.29 -9.31
CA CYS A 94 2.07 4.67 -9.89
C CYS A 94 1.32 3.43 -10.42
N ASP A 95 2.02 2.52 -11.11
CA ASP A 95 1.42 1.29 -11.65
C ASP A 95 0.95 0.36 -10.53
N ALA A 96 1.69 0.27 -9.42
CA ALA A 96 1.25 -0.46 -8.22
C ALA A 96 -0.04 0.12 -7.63
N MET A 97 -0.10 1.44 -7.47
CA MET A 97 -1.31 2.13 -6.99
C MET A 97 -2.50 1.94 -7.94
N ILE A 98 -2.27 1.96 -9.25
CA ILE A 98 -3.32 1.74 -10.26
C ILE A 98 -3.82 0.30 -10.20
N ALA A 99 -2.92 -0.69 -10.10
CA ALA A 99 -3.31 -2.09 -9.94
C ALA A 99 -4.11 -2.31 -8.65
N ILE A 100 -3.70 -1.68 -7.54
CA ILE A 100 -4.47 -1.71 -6.29
C ILE A 100 -5.86 -1.08 -6.47
N ARG A 101 -6.00 -0.04 -7.31
CA ARG A 101 -7.32 0.55 -7.60
C ARG A 101 -8.25 -0.44 -8.28
N GLU A 102 -7.71 -1.26 -9.18
CA GLU A 102 -8.45 -2.33 -9.87
C GLU A 102 -8.82 -3.44 -8.88
N GLU A 103 -7.92 -3.80 -7.96
CA GLU A 103 -8.22 -4.77 -6.89
C GLU A 103 -9.37 -4.27 -5.98
N ILE A 104 -9.36 -2.99 -5.61
CA ILE A 104 -10.45 -2.35 -4.85
C ILE A 104 -11.77 -2.44 -5.63
N GLU A 105 -11.73 -2.28 -6.96
CA GLU A 105 -12.92 -2.38 -7.79
C GLU A 105 -13.50 -3.81 -7.82
N GLN A 106 -12.65 -4.84 -7.79
CA GLN A 106 -13.12 -6.23 -7.69
C GLN A 106 -13.86 -6.49 -6.38
N VAL A 107 -13.37 -5.92 -5.27
CA VAL A 107 -14.07 -5.98 -3.97
C VAL A 107 -15.39 -5.21 -4.05
N GLY A 108 -15.38 -3.99 -4.60
CA GLY A 108 -16.60 -3.18 -4.77
C GLY A 108 -17.67 -3.81 -5.67
N LYS A 109 -17.27 -4.63 -6.65
CA LYS A 109 -18.16 -5.42 -7.50
C LYS A 109 -18.65 -6.73 -6.86
N GLY A 110 -18.13 -7.08 -5.68
CA GLY A 110 -18.45 -8.34 -4.99
C GLY A 110 -17.82 -9.57 -5.64
N VAL A 111 -16.79 -9.41 -6.48
CA VAL A 111 -16.03 -10.53 -7.05
C VAL A 111 -15.20 -11.22 -5.96
N TRP A 112 -14.63 -10.41 -5.05
CA TRP A 112 -13.98 -10.91 -3.84
C TRP A 112 -14.74 -10.46 -2.60
N PRO A 113 -14.89 -11.33 -1.59
CA PRO A 113 -15.37 -10.94 -0.27
C PRO A 113 -14.53 -9.81 0.33
N VAL A 114 -15.16 -8.91 1.10
CA VAL A 114 -14.47 -7.79 1.76
C VAL A 114 -13.44 -8.28 2.79
N ASP A 115 -13.70 -9.43 3.41
CA ASP A 115 -12.86 -10.05 4.44
C ASP A 115 -11.78 -11.01 3.89
N ASP A 116 -11.97 -11.59 2.69
CA ASP A 116 -11.01 -12.52 2.07
C ASP A 116 -10.66 -12.10 0.63
N ASN A 117 -9.67 -11.22 0.50
CA ASN A 117 -9.17 -10.71 -0.78
C ASN A 117 -7.68 -10.33 -0.66
N PRO A 118 -6.99 -10.00 -1.78
CA PRO A 118 -5.56 -9.66 -1.72
C PRO A 118 -5.24 -8.47 -0.81
N LEU A 119 -6.15 -7.50 -0.67
CA LEU A 119 -5.96 -6.29 0.11
C LEU A 119 -6.11 -6.58 1.62
N SER A 120 -7.17 -7.28 2.03
CA SER A 120 -7.41 -7.67 3.43
C SER A 120 -6.35 -8.64 3.94
N ASN A 121 -5.91 -9.56 3.07
CA ASN A 121 -4.90 -10.55 3.40
C ASN A 121 -3.47 -10.03 3.23
N ALA A 122 -3.23 -8.80 2.80
CA ALA A 122 -1.88 -8.25 2.76
C ALA A 122 -1.34 -7.96 4.19
N PRO A 123 -0.03 -8.14 4.44
CA PRO A 123 1.01 -8.55 3.50
C PRO A 123 1.20 -10.08 3.41
N HIS A 124 1.61 -10.59 2.25
CA HIS A 124 1.79 -12.03 1.98
C HIS A 124 3.20 -12.51 2.31
N THR A 125 3.35 -13.24 3.42
CA THR A 125 4.61 -13.86 3.83
C THR A 125 4.91 -15.13 3.02
N VAL A 126 6.18 -15.57 3.01
CA VAL A 126 6.54 -16.85 2.39
C VAL A 126 5.75 -18.01 3.02
N SER A 127 5.58 -18.01 4.34
CA SER A 127 4.86 -19.05 5.06
C SER A 127 3.40 -19.19 4.61
N CYS A 128 2.68 -18.08 4.40
CA CYS A 128 1.30 -18.14 3.94
C CYS A 128 1.19 -18.58 2.47
N LEU A 129 2.20 -18.28 1.64
CA LEU A 129 2.21 -18.71 0.24
C LEU A 129 2.61 -20.18 0.06
N VAL A 130 3.42 -20.76 0.96
CA VAL A 130 3.82 -22.18 0.84
C VAL A 130 2.74 -23.12 1.38
N GLY A 131 1.95 -22.66 2.35
CA GLY A 131 0.88 -23.44 2.97
C GLY A 131 -0.32 -23.75 2.07
N ASP A 132 -1.37 -24.27 2.70
CA ASP A 132 -2.67 -24.50 2.06
C ASP A 132 -3.29 -23.17 1.61
N TRP A 133 -3.96 -23.20 0.47
CA TRP A 133 -4.52 -21.99 -0.13
C TRP A 133 -5.99 -22.18 -0.44
N THR A 134 -6.82 -21.47 0.31
CA THR A 134 -8.27 -21.51 0.22
C THR A 134 -8.88 -20.18 -0.20
N SER A 135 -8.07 -19.13 -0.37
CA SER A 135 -8.55 -17.80 -0.74
C SER A 135 -9.11 -17.76 -2.18
N PRO A 136 -10.07 -16.87 -2.47
CA PRO A 136 -10.80 -16.80 -3.75
C PRO A 136 -9.99 -16.18 -4.90
N TYR A 137 -8.72 -15.86 -4.66
CA TYR A 137 -7.80 -15.30 -5.64
C TYR A 137 -6.56 -16.19 -5.79
N ASP A 138 -5.89 -16.07 -6.93
CA ASP A 138 -4.69 -16.86 -7.20
C ASP A 138 -3.56 -16.50 -6.22
N ARG A 139 -2.89 -17.52 -5.68
CA ARG A 139 -1.67 -17.39 -4.89
C ARG A 139 -0.61 -16.57 -5.62
N ARG A 140 -0.55 -16.68 -6.96
CA ARG A 140 0.34 -15.85 -7.77
C ARG A 140 0.06 -14.36 -7.62
N LEU A 141 -1.19 -13.93 -7.43
CA LEU A 141 -1.54 -12.52 -7.22
C LEU A 141 -1.06 -12.02 -5.85
N GLY A 142 -1.06 -12.87 -4.83
CA GLY A 142 -0.44 -12.56 -3.53
C GLY A 142 1.09 -12.52 -3.60
N ALA A 143 1.68 -13.30 -4.51
CA ALA A 143 3.13 -13.42 -4.64
C ALA A 143 3.76 -12.37 -5.57
N PHE A 144 3.24 -12.23 -6.78
CA PHE A 144 3.84 -11.46 -7.84
C PHE A 144 2.73 -10.67 -8.53
N PRO A 145 2.24 -9.59 -7.89
CA PRO A 145 1.08 -8.87 -8.39
C PRO A 145 1.38 -8.05 -9.65
N SER A 146 2.66 -7.80 -9.97
CA SER A 146 3.09 -7.16 -11.20
C SER A 146 4.25 -7.91 -11.86
N LYS A 147 4.49 -7.65 -13.14
CA LYS A 147 5.61 -8.24 -13.89
C LYS A 147 6.94 -7.78 -13.32
N GLU A 148 7.00 -6.53 -12.89
CA GLU A 148 8.19 -5.92 -12.30
C GLU A 148 8.58 -6.63 -11.00
N VAL A 149 7.60 -6.97 -10.15
CA VAL A 149 7.83 -7.79 -8.96
C VAL A 149 8.21 -9.23 -9.32
N ALA A 150 7.66 -9.78 -10.40
CA ALA A 150 7.97 -11.13 -10.86
C ALA A 150 9.37 -11.28 -11.46
N HIS A 151 9.91 -10.21 -12.05
CA HIS A 151 11.20 -10.20 -12.74
C HIS A 151 12.32 -9.49 -11.96
N GLY A 152 12.00 -8.80 -10.86
CA GLY A 152 12.95 -8.09 -9.99
C GLY A 152 13.25 -8.82 -8.68
N ASP A 153 14.04 -8.16 -7.83
CA ASP A 153 14.36 -8.63 -6.49
C ASP A 153 13.18 -8.41 -5.55
N ARG A 154 12.37 -9.45 -5.37
CA ARG A 154 11.20 -9.38 -4.48
C ARG A 154 11.63 -9.30 -3.02
N TYR A 155 11.18 -8.25 -2.34
CA TYR A 155 11.20 -8.17 -0.89
C TYR A 155 10.05 -9.00 -0.29
N TRP A 156 10.36 -9.74 0.78
CA TRP A 156 9.41 -10.59 1.47
C TRP A 156 9.07 -10.02 2.83
N PRO A 157 7.79 -9.68 3.09
CA PRO A 157 7.33 -9.31 4.41
C PRO A 157 7.64 -10.44 5.42
N PRO A 158 8.36 -10.16 6.52
CA PRO A 158 8.79 -11.20 7.46
C PRO A 158 7.64 -11.73 8.33
N VAL A 159 6.59 -10.93 8.50
CA VAL A 159 5.42 -11.25 9.33
C VAL A 159 4.12 -10.85 8.63
N ARG A 160 3.01 -11.44 9.07
CA ARG A 160 1.66 -11.08 8.64
C ARG A 160 1.26 -9.72 9.22
N ARG A 161 0.04 -9.27 8.90
CA ARG A 161 -0.52 -8.03 9.42
C ARG A 161 -0.50 -8.03 10.96
N ILE A 162 0.01 -6.95 11.53
CA ILE A 162 0.17 -6.76 12.97
C ILE A 162 -1.18 -6.42 13.60
N ASP A 163 -1.52 -7.07 14.72
CA ASP A 163 -2.66 -6.68 15.56
C ASP A 163 -2.23 -5.61 16.57
N GLY A 164 -2.46 -4.34 16.21
CA GLY A 164 -2.14 -3.21 17.08
C GLY A 164 -2.97 -3.19 18.37
N ALA A 165 -4.25 -3.56 18.30
CA ALA A 165 -5.14 -3.52 19.46
C ALA A 165 -4.75 -4.58 20.51
N TYR A 166 -4.29 -5.75 20.06
CA TYR A 166 -3.75 -6.76 20.96
C TYR A 166 -2.47 -6.27 21.66
N GLY A 167 -1.56 -5.64 20.93
CA GLY A 167 -0.31 -5.10 21.49
C GLY A 167 -0.55 -4.06 22.58
N ASP A 168 -1.49 -3.13 22.35
CA ASP A 168 -1.85 -2.10 23.32
C ASP A 168 -2.49 -2.68 24.59
N ARG A 169 -3.25 -3.78 24.46
CA ARG A 169 -3.91 -4.48 25.58
C ARG A 169 -2.96 -5.42 26.34
N ASN A 170 -1.91 -5.93 25.68
CA ASN A 170 -0.96 -6.89 26.22
C ASN A 170 0.46 -6.31 26.13
N LEU A 171 0.68 -5.24 26.89
CA LEU A 171 1.89 -4.43 26.79
C LEU A 171 3.12 -5.21 27.28
N VAL A 172 3.96 -5.66 26.35
CA VAL A 172 5.25 -6.31 26.61
C VAL A 172 6.35 -5.49 25.93
N CYS A 173 7.11 -4.74 26.74
CA CYS A 173 8.16 -3.82 26.26
C CYS A 173 9.59 -4.30 26.55
N SER A 174 9.74 -5.53 27.01
CA SER A 174 11.02 -6.21 27.21
C SER A 174 11.04 -7.50 26.42
N CYS A 175 12.23 -8.00 26.08
CA CYS A 175 12.33 -9.29 25.42
C CYS A 175 11.67 -10.37 26.30
N PRO A 176 10.76 -11.18 25.75
CA PRO A 176 10.28 -12.36 26.47
C PRO A 176 11.47 -13.29 26.76
N SER A 177 11.38 -14.01 27.86
CA SER A 177 12.34 -15.06 28.19
C SER A 177 12.35 -16.16 27.12
N VAL A 178 13.44 -16.94 27.07
CA VAL A 178 13.56 -18.05 26.13
C VAL A 178 12.47 -19.10 26.40
N GLU A 179 12.09 -19.28 27.66
CA GLU A 179 11.04 -20.18 28.12
C GLU A 179 9.65 -19.74 27.63
N GLU A 180 9.35 -18.44 27.65
CA GLU A 180 8.09 -17.87 27.13
C GLU A 180 8.01 -18.00 25.61
N LEU A 181 9.13 -17.80 24.89
CA LEU A 181 9.19 -17.99 23.43
C LEU A 181 9.03 -19.46 23.02
N ALA A 182 9.58 -20.40 23.80
CA ALA A 182 9.51 -21.83 23.50
C ALA A 182 8.11 -22.44 23.70
N SER A 183 7.23 -21.75 24.43
CA SER A 183 5.86 -22.17 24.71
C SER A 183 4.80 -21.47 23.85
N SER A 184 5.22 -20.62 22.92
CA SER A 184 4.40 -19.81 21.99
C SER A 184 4.15 -20.50 20.65
#